data_AF-G5JHM0-F1
#
_entry.id   AF-G5JHM0-F1
#
_cell.length_a   1.000
_cell.length_b   1.000
_cell.length_c   1.000
_cell.angle_alpha   90.00
_cell.angle_beta   90.00
_cell.angle_gamma   90.00
#
_symmetry.space_group_name_H-M   'P 1'
#
loop_
_entity.id
_entity.type
_entity.pdbx_description
1 polymer ?
#
loop_
_entity_poly.entity_id
_entity_poly.type
_entity_poly.pdbx_seq_one_letter_code
_entity_poly.pdbx_strand_id
1 'polypeptide(L)'
;MKVVRYIVLLIIGGIVGGIFGLLISGEGIGFEKWQFATQNNVIIITIIATITIMLLEWIVLLFQRKALNYKTLVDNNEELDNVDEYELLANRYFFKANLLSNLQSSIPLIVLLIFTFGRGNFSSIVYFLIPFLLSSVLATQTMFFSRKFDPRMPKIGEKNSIEKRFAIMDEGERHITLLSLFKIFNVNVSLLFLAIVLIGFYSISTGVNQSFSLLIVIAIFVYSLFNYLFKIQQYYKN
;
A
#
# COMPACT_ATOMS: atom_id res chain seq x y z
N MET A 1 16.80 -11.70 12.54
CA MET A 1 16.20 -12.54 11.49
C MET A 1 14.82 -12.09 10.96
N LYS A 2 14.30 -10.90 11.30
CA LYS A 2 12.91 -10.51 10.94
C LYS A 2 12.80 -9.44 9.83
N VAL A 3 13.80 -8.56 9.73
CA VAL A 3 13.90 -7.52 8.68
C VAL A 3 14.24 -8.12 7.31
N VAL A 4 15.09 -9.16 7.29
CA VAL A 4 15.50 -9.86 6.06
C VAL A 4 14.31 -10.46 5.31
N ARG A 5 13.31 -11.01 6.01
CA ARG A 5 12.11 -11.59 5.38
C ARG A 5 11.27 -10.53 4.66
N TYR A 6 11.16 -9.33 5.21
CA TYR A 6 10.43 -8.23 4.58
C TYR A 6 11.19 -7.67 3.37
N ILE A 7 12.51 -7.55 3.45
CA ILE A 7 13.36 -7.15 2.32
C ILE A 7 13.27 -8.19 1.20
N VAL A 8 13.31 -9.48 1.53
CA VAL A 8 13.15 -10.58 0.56
C VAL A 8 11.76 -10.55 -0.09
N LEU A 9 10.69 -10.31 0.67
CA LEU A 9 9.34 -10.17 0.12
C LEU A 9 9.20 -8.94 -0.80
N LEU A 10 9.86 -7.82 -0.48
CA LEU A 10 9.93 -6.64 -1.34
C LEU A 10 10.69 -6.91 -2.64
N ILE A 11 11.82 -7.62 -2.57
CA ILE A 11 12.60 -8.01 -3.75
C ILE A 11 11.80 -8.98 -4.63
N ILE A 12 11.15 -9.98 -4.03
CA ILE A 12 10.29 -10.92 -4.77
C ILE A 12 9.10 -10.18 -5.39
N GLY A 13 8.45 -9.27 -4.66
CA GLY A 13 7.37 -8.42 -5.19
C GLY A 13 7.83 -7.52 -6.34
N GLY A 14 9.04 -6.96 -6.24
CA GLY A 14 9.66 -6.15 -7.30
C GLY A 14 10.05 -6.97 -8.53
N ILE A 15 10.56 -8.19 -8.37
CA ILE A 15 10.89 -9.10 -9.47
C ILE A 15 9.61 -9.57 -10.17
N VAL A 16 8.59 -10.00 -9.40
CA VAL A 16 7.31 -10.42 -9.95
C VAL A 16 6.64 -9.24 -10.68
N GLY A 17 6.58 -8.07 -10.06
CA GLY A 17 6.04 -6.85 -10.68
C GLY A 17 6.81 -6.39 -11.93
N GLY A 18 8.14 -6.53 -11.94
CA GLY A 18 8.99 -6.24 -13.10
C GLY A 18 8.76 -7.21 -14.27
N ILE A 19 8.53 -8.50 -13.99
CA ILE A 19 8.20 -9.51 -15.00
C ILE A 19 6.80 -9.24 -15.59
N PHE A 20 5.83 -8.84 -14.77
CA PHE A 20 4.51 -8.42 -15.24
C PHE A 20 4.58 -7.19 -16.14
N GLY A 21 5.40 -6.19 -15.80
CA GLY A 21 5.59 -4.99 -16.61
C GLY A 21 6.19 -5.29 -18.00
N LEU A 22 7.05 -6.32 -18.10
CA LEU A 22 7.65 -6.75 -19.37
C LEU A 22 6.68 -7.56 -20.26
N LEU A 23 5.66 -8.19 -19.69
CA LEU A 23 4.73 -9.07 -20.41
C LEU A 23 3.46 -8.36 -20.90
N ILE A 24 3.26 -7.09 -20.54
CA ILE A 24 2.13 -6.25 -20.99
C ILE A 24 2.50 -5.42 -22.23
N SER A 25 3.68 -5.62 -22.84
CA SER A 25 4.00 -5.06 -24.15
C SER A 25 3.26 -5.80 -25.28
N GLY A 26 1.94 -5.67 -25.33
CA GLY A 26 1.07 -6.19 -26.38
C GLY A 26 0.38 -5.06 -27.11
N GLU A 27 0.63 -4.95 -28.41
CA GLU A 27 -0.16 -4.19 -29.37
C GLU A 27 -1.62 -4.71 -29.32
N GLY A 28 -2.61 -3.82 -29.17
CA GLY A 28 -4.01 -4.24 -29.11
C GLY A 28 -5.02 -3.22 -28.58
N ILE A 29 -4.61 -2.03 -28.15
CA ILE A 29 -5.53 -0.93 -27.83
C ILE A 29 -4.93 0.32 -28.43
N GLY A 30 -5.68 1.11 -29.21
CA GLY A 30 -5.23 2.29 -29.99
C GLY A 30 -4.44 3.40 -29.28
N PHE A 31 -3.98 3.17 -28.05
CA PHE A 31 -2.89 3.85 -27.35
C PHE A 31 -1.52 3.66 -28.00
N GLU A 32 -1.38 2.77 -28.99
CA GLU A 32 -0.08 2.48 -29.64
C GLU A 32 0.60 3.71 -30.26
N LYS A 33 -0.19 4.73 -30.58
CA LYS A 33 0.27 6.01 -31.16
C LYS A 33 0.76 7.01 -30.10
N TRP A 34 0.55 6.75 -28.82
CA TRP A 34 0.83 7.69 -27.73
C TRP A 34 2.24 7.46 -27.19
N GLN A 35 3.25 7.88 -27.97
CA GLN A 35 4.65 7.82 -27.55
C GLN A 35 5.06 9.11 -26.85
N PHE A 36 4.62 9.29 -25.60
CA PHE A 36 4.94 10.49 -24.82
C PHE A 36 5.96 10.25 -23.70
N ALA A 37 6.29 9.00 -23.34
CA ALA A 37 7.36 8.71 -22.37
C ALA A 37 8.75 8.76 -23.03
N THR A 38 9.05 9.86 -23.71
CA THR A 38 10.41 10.19 -24.15
C THR A 38 11.31 10.38 -22.92
N GLN A 39 12.62 10.26 -23.09
CA GLN A 39 13.56 10.36 -21.98
C GLN A 39 13.41 11.66 -21.18
N ASN A 40 13.20 12.79 -21.87
CA ASN A 40 12.98 14.08 -21.20
C ASN A 40 11.70 14.08 -20.36
N ASN A 41 10.60 13.55 -20.90
CA ASN A 41 9.33 13.51 -20.19
C ASN A 41 9.38 12.55 -18.99
N VAL A 42 10.05 11.41 -19.12
CA VAL A 42 10.29 10.46 -18.02
C VAL A 42 11.04 11.13 -16.88
N ILE A 43 12.10 11.88 -17.19
CA ILE A 43 12.87 12.65 -16.19
C ILE A 43 11.97 13.69 -15.51
N ILE A 44 11.22 14.48 -16.27
CA ILE A 44 10.32 15.51 -15.74
C ILE A 44 9.26 14.91 -14.81
N ILE A 45 8.58 13.84 -15.23
CA ILE A 45 7.56 13.14 -14.43
C ILE A 45 8.17 12.61 -13.14
N THR A 46 9.39 12.07 -13.19
CA THR A 46 10.10 11.56 -12.02
C THR A 46 10.43 12.68 -11.03
N ILE A 47 10.92 13.83 -11.53
CA ILE A 47 11.21 15.01 -10.71
C ILE A 47 9.93 15.53 -10.05
N ILE A 48 8.84 15.65 -10.81
CA ILE A 48 7.55 16.09 -10.26
C ILE A 48 7.09 15.13 -9.17
N ALA A 49 7.08 13.82 -9.44
CA ALA A 49 6.64 12.82 -8.48
C ALA A 49 7.47 12.82 -7.20
N THR A 50 8.80 12.91 -7.32
CA THR A 50 9.70 12.97 -6.15
C THR A 50 9.48 14.23 -5.32
N ILE A 51 9.31 15.40 -5.95
CA ILE A 51 8.97 16.65 -5.26
C ILE A 51 7.62 16.52 -4.55
N THR A 52 6.60 15.98 -5.22
CA THR A 52 5.28 15.76 -4.60
C THR A 52 5.38 14.84 -3.39
N ILE A 53 6.14 13.74 -3.47
CA ILE A 53 6.37 12.83 -2.35
C ILE A 53 7.03 13.57 -1.18
N MET A 54 8.05 14.39 -1.44
CA MET A 54 8.73 15.17 -0.39
C MET A 54 7.80 16.21 0.26
N LEU A 55 6.95 16.88 -0.52
CA LEU A 55 5.98 17.84 0.01
C LEU A 55 4.90 17.17 0.86
N LEU A 56 4.41 16.01 0.44
CA LEU A 56 3.44 15.24 1.22
C LEU A 56 4.07 14.72 2.51
N GLU A 57 5.31 14.26 2.45
CA GLU A 57 6.05 13.81 3.63
C GLU A 57 6.21 14.93 4.66
N TRP A 58 6.51 16.15 4.19
CA TRP A 58 6.56 17.31 5.08
C TRP A 58 5.23 17.50 5.84
N ILE A 59 4.10 17.37 5.16
CA ILE A 59 2.77 17.46 5.78
C ILE A 59 2.54 16.29 6.76
N VAL A 60 2.96 15.07 6.40
CA VAL A 60 2.91 13.89 7.29
C VAL A 60 3.67 14.19 8.58
N LEU A 61 4.90 14.70 8.50
CA LEU A 61 5.71 15.06 9.66
C LEU A 61 5.05 16.14 10.54
N LEU A 62 4.38 17.13 9.93
CA LEU A 62 3.62 18.13 10.68
C LEU A 62 2.46 17.51 11.46
N PHE A 63 1.70 16.60 10.85
CA PHE A 63 0.63 15.88 11.55
C PHE A 63 1.17 14.96 12.64
N GLN A 64 2.27 14.26 12.39
CA GLN A 64 2.95 13.43 13.39
C GLN A 64 3.40 14.26 14.60
N ARG A 65 3.98 15.44 14.37
CA ARG A 65 4.37 16.37 15.45
C ARG A 65 3.16 16.86 16.25
N LYS A 66 2.08 17.26 15.57
CA LYS A 66 0.84 17.68 16.24
C LYS A 66 0.25 16.55 17.07
N ALA A 67 0.20 15.33 16.54
CA ALA A 67 -0.29 14.15 17.25
C ALA A 67 0.51 13.89 18.54
N LEU A 68 1.85 13.97 18.48
CA LEU A 68 2.69 13.82 19.66
C LEU A 68 2.47 14.94 20.67
N ASN A 69 2.37 16.19 20.22
CA ASN A 69 2.16 17.32 21.13
C ASN A 69 0.86 17.16 21.93
N TYR A 70 -0.25 16.82 21.27
CA TYR A 70 -1.51 16.53 21.97
C TYR A 70 -1.40 15.31 22.88
N LYS A 71 -0.68 14.27 22.46
CA LYS A 71 -0.45 13.08 23.31
C LYS A 71 0.31 13.44 24.58
N THR A 72 1.36 14.25 24.49
CA THR A 72 2.08 14.76 25.67
C THR A 72 1.23 15.66 26.56
N LEU A 73 0.24 16.39 26.02
CA LEU A 73 -0.66 17.21 26.84
C LEU A 73 -1.62 16.35 27.66
N VAL A 74 -2.10 15.24 27.09
CA VAL A 74 -2.89 14.21 27.79
C VAL A 74 -2.06 13.57 28.89
N ASP A 75 -0.85 13.10 28.57
CA ASP A 75 -0.01 12.35 29.53
C ASP A 75 0.48 13.21 30.71
N ASN A 76 0.51 14.55 30.58
CA ASN A 76 1.00 15.46 31.61
C ASN A 76 -0.10 16.14 32.44
N ASN A 77 -1.37 16.09 32.04
CA ASN A 77 -2.44 16.89 32.68
C ASN A 77 -3.71 16.05 32.93
N GLU A 78 -3.63 15.09 33.85
CA GLU A 78 -4.77 14.20 34.21
C GLU A 78 -6.01 14.94 34.75
N GLU A 79 -5.89 16.21 35.15
CA GLU A 79 -6.96 16.99 35.82
C GLU A 79 -7.69 18.03 34.94
N LEU A 80 -7.39 18.10 33.63
CA LEU A 80 -8.06 19.07 32.75
C LEU A 80 -9.38 18.51 32.22
N ASP A 81 -10.46 19.31 32.29
CA ASP A 81 -11.77 19.00 31.67
C ASP A 81 -11.70 18.68 30.15
N ASN A 82 -10.58 19.00 29.50
CA ASN A 82 -10.36 18.84 28.06
C ASN A 82 -9.51 17.62 27.67
N VAL A 83 -9.18 16.70 28.60
CA VAL A 83 -8.35 15.51 28.32
C VAL A 83 -8.92 14.68 27.16
N ASP A 84 -10.24 14.42 27.18
CA ASP A 84 -10.93 13.66 26.14
C ASP A 84 -10.81 14.33 24.76
N GLU A 85 -10.88 15.67 24.71
CA GLU A 85 -10.73 16.43 23.47
C GLU A 85 -9.31 16.32 22.92
N TYR A 86 -8.30 16.43 23.78
CA TYR A 86 -6.90 16.29 23.37
C TYR A 86 -6.56 14.87 22.91
N GLU A 87 -7.12 13.85 23.55
CA GLU A 87 -6.97 12.46 23.10
C GLU A 87 -7.58 12.26 21.71
N LEU A 88 -8.80 12.77 21.47
CA LEU A 88 -9.45 12.72 20.17
C LEU A 88 -8.61 13.44 19.10
N LEU A 89 -8.07 14.62 19.41
CA LEU A 89 -7.21 15.37 18.50
C LEU A 89 -5.89 14.63 18.20
N ALA A 90 -5.26 14.03 19.20
CA ALA A 90 -4.04 13.24 19.05
C ALA A 90 -4.28 12.07 18.08
N ASN A 91 -5.33 11.28 18.32
CA ASN A 91 -5.72 10.15 17.47
C ASN A 91 -6.11 10.61 16.06
N ARG A 92 -6.86 11.71 15.92
CA ARG A 92 -7.23 12.26 14.60
C ARG A 92 -6.00 12.66 13.78
N TYR A 93 -5.02 13.33 14.35
CA TYR A 93 -3.80 13.69 13.63
C TYR A 93 -2.92 12.46 13.34
N PHE A 94 -2.88 11.48 14.24
CA PHE A 94 -2.25 10.18 14.00
C PHE A 94 -2.86 9.47 12.79
N PHE A 95 -4.18 9.36 12.72
CA PHE A 95 -4.86 8.73 11.58
C PHE A 95 -4.67 9.53 10.28
N LYS A 96 -4.73 10.87 10.33
CA LYS A 96 -4.44 11.71 9.14
C LYS A 96 -3.03 11.51 8.61
N ALA A 97 -2.03 11.42 9.48
CA ALA A 97 -0.65 11.14 9.09
C ALA A 97 -0.51 9.78 8.42
N ASN A 98 -1.10 8.72 9.01
CA ASN A 98 -1.08 7.38 8.45
C ASN A 98 -1.82 7.29 7.10
N LEU A 99 -2.98 7.94 6.98
CA LEU A 99 -3.75 7.97 5.74
C LEU A 99 -2.94 8.65 4.63
N LEU A 100 -2.34 9.80 4.92
CA LEU A 100 -1.54 10.56 3.95
C LEU A 100 -0.28 9.79 3.52
N SER A 101 0.41 9.14 4.47
CA SER A 101 1.58 8.29 4.19
C SER A 101 1.22 7.10 3.28
N ASN A 102 0.07 6.45 3.51
CA ASN A 102 -0.41 5.39 2.62
C ASN A 102 -0.79 5.92 1.22
N LEU A 103 -1.43 7.10 1.12
CA LEU A 103 -1.71 7.73 -0.17
C LEU A 103 -0.42 8.08 -0.94
N GLN A 104 0.58 8.61 -0.25
CA GLN A 104 1.90 8.91 -0.82
C GLN A 104 2.55 7.66 -1.42
N SER A 105 2.41 6.49 -0.78
CA SER A 105 2.92 5.21 -1.31
C SER A 105 2.27 4.76 -2.62
N SER A 106 1.13 5.34 -3.00
CA SER A 106 0.47 5.07 -4.27
C SER A 106 1.05 5.87 -5.44
N ILE A 107 1.75 6.98 -5.18
CA ILE A 107 2.31 7.87 -6.22
C ILE A 107 3.29 7.13 -7.15
N PRO A 108 4.27 6.36 -6.65
CA PRO A 108 5.16 5.61 -7.54
C PRO A 108 4.40 4.63 -8.45
N LEU A 109 3.32 4.01 -7.97
CA LEU A 109 2.51 3.10 -8.77
C LEU A 109 1.82 3.83 -9.93
N ILE A 110 1.35 5.06 -9.69
CA ILE A 110 0.81 5.93 -10.74
C ILE A 110 1.90 6.31 -11.75
N VAL A 111 3.12 6.59 -11.30
CA VAL A 111 4.27 6.87 -12.20
C VAL A 111 4.57 5.66 -13.08
N LEU A 112 4.62 4.46 -12.51
CA LEU A 112 4.84 3.23 -13.26
C LEU A 112 3.75 3.03 -14.33
N LEU A 113 2.50 3.29 -13.97
CA LEU A 113 1.37 3.22 -14.87
C LEU A 113 1.51 4.23 -16.03
N ILE A 114 1.90 5.48 -15.74
CA ILE A 114 2.14 6.51 -16.76
C ILE A 114 3.27 6.10 -17.71
N PHE A 115 4.37 5.56 -17.20
CA PHE A 115 5.50 5.10 -18.04
C PHE A 115 5.12 3.92 -18.92
N THR A 116 4.33 2.99 -18.38
CA THR A 116 3.83 1.84 -19.13
C THR A 116 2.91 2.29 -20.26
N PHE A 117 1.97 3.20 -19.98
CA PHE A 117 1.10 3.77 -21.01
C PHE A 117 1.85 4.60 -22.06
N GLY A 118 2.87 5.35 -21.66
CA GLY A 118 3.64 6.19 -22.58
C GLY A 118 4.70 5.44 -23.40
N ARG A 119 4.76 4.10 -23.30
CA ARG A 119 5.76 3.22 -23.92
C ARG A 119 7.19 3.63 -23.55
N GLY A 120 7.45 3.82 -22.26
CA GLY A 120 8.78 4.16 -21.75
C GLY A 120 9.82 3.09 -22.10
N ASN A 121 11.03 3.54 -22.46
CA ASN A 121 12.16 2.65 -22.69
C ASN A 121 12.60 1.93 -21.41
N PHE A 122 13.47 0.93 -21.53
CA PHE A 122 14.03 0.23 -20.36
C PHE A 122 14.61 1.17 -19.29
N SER A 123 15.22 2.28 -19.70
CA SER A 123 15.73 3.33 -18.79
C SER A 123 14.65 3.91 -17.88
N SER A 124 13.37 3.92 -18.28
CA SER A 124 12.23 4.40 -17.47
C SER A 124 12.03 3.58 -16.19
N ILE A 125 12.46 2.31 -16.17
CA ILE A 125 12.44 1.48 -14.95
C ILE A 125 13.35 2.08 -13.89
N VAL A 126 14.56 2.50 -14.28
CA VAL A 126 15.53 3.11 -13.35
C VAL A 126 14.97 4.40 -12.75
N TYR A 127 14.31 5.22 -13.57
CA TYR A 127 13.67 6.45 -13.12
C TYR A 127 12.48 6.20 -12.19
N PHE A 128 11.67 5.16 -12.44
CA PHE A 128 10.58 4.77 -11.54
C PHE A 128 11.08 4.33 -10.15
N LEU A 129 12.25 3.66 -10.09
CA LEU A 129 12.79 3.19 -8.81
C LEU A 129 13.10 4.33 -7.84
N ILE A 130 13.40 5.54 -8.33
CA ILE A 130 13.73 6.70 -7.49
C ILE A 130 12.55 7.08 -6.56
N PRO A 131 11.36 7.48 -7.07
CA PRO A 131 10.22 7.78 -6.21
C PRO A 131 9.71 6.54 -5.46
N PHE A 132 9.83 5.34 -6.03
CA PHE A 132 9.43 4.10 -5.35
C PHE A 132 10.24 3.84 -4.08
N LEU A 133 11.57 3.91 -4.17
CA LEU A 133 12.46 3.71 -3.03
C LEU A 133 12.31 4.85 -2.02
N LEU A 134 12.22 6.10 -2.48
CA LEU A 134 11.98 7.25 -1.61
C LEU A 134 10.69 7.07 -0.80
N SER A 135 9.58 6.78 -1.46
CA SER A 135 8.31 6.58 -0.76
C SER A 135 8.33 5.37 0.16
N SER A 136 9.04 4.29 -0.20
CA SER A 136 9.16 3.11 0.65
C SER A 136 9.93 3.42 1.93
N VAL A 137 11.05 4.14 1.83
CA VAL A 137 11.85 4.56 3.00
C VAL A 137 11.00 5.45 3.92
N LEU A 138 10.28 6.42 3.35
CA LEU A 138 9.42 7.32 4.11
C LEU A 138 8.24 6.60 4.77
N ALA A 139 7.65 5.60 4.11
CA ALA A 139 6.63 4.76 4.73
C ALA A 139 7.17 4.00 5.96
N THR A 140 8.43 3.56 5.94
CA THR A 140 9.04 2.93 7.13
C THR A 140 9.18 3.91 8.30
N GLN A 141 9.47 5.19 8.03
CA GLN A 141 9.51 6.24 9.06
C GLN A 141 8.16 6.35 9.78
N THR A 142 7.05 6.30 9.04
CA THR A 142 5.70 6.38 9.62
C THR A 142 5.41 5.13 10.48
N MET A 143 5.94 3.97 10.08
CA MET A 143 5.84 2.75 10.88
C MET A 143 6.60 2.89 12.21
N PHE A 144 7.80 3.48 12.22
CA PHE A 144 8.52 3.76 13.48
C PHE A 144 7.79 4.78 14.36
N PHE A 145 7.18 5.79 13.74
CA PHE A 145 6.39 6.79 14.45
C PHE A 145 5.22 6.16 15.24
N SER A 146 4.58 5.12 14.72
CA SER A 146 3.45 4.46 15.41
C SER A 146 3.77 4.02 16.83
N ARG A 147 5.00 3.53 17.07
CA ARG A 147 5.45 3.10 18.39
C ARG A 147 5.92 4.25 19.29
N LYS A 148 6.29 5.38 18.69
CA LYS A 148 6.55 6.61 19.44
C LYS A 148 5.25 7.25 19.94
N PHE A 149 4.17 7.11 19.16
CA PHE A 149 2.85 7.59 19.52
C PHE A 149 2.19 6.71 20.60
N ASP A 150 2.23 5.39 20.43
CA ASP A 150 1.76 4.42 21.44
C ASP A 150 2.85 3.37 21.71
N PRO A 151 3.47 3.38 22.91
CA PRO A 151 4.49 2.41 23.31
C PRO A 151 4.02 0.95 23.28
N ARG A 152 2.69 0.70 23.40
CA ARG A 152 2.10 -0.64 23.38
C ARG A 152 2.18 -1.27 21.99
N MET A 153 2.31 -0.45 20.93
CA MET A 153 2.41 -0.94 19.55
C MET A 153 3.57 -1.93 19.40
N PRO A 154 3.36 -3.06 18.69
CA PRO A 154 4.37 -4.09 18.52
C PRO A 154 5.58 -3.57 17.75
N LYS A 155 6.76 -4.11 18.05
CA LYS A 155 7.98 -3.77 17.31
C LYS A 155 7.88 -4.25 15.86
N ILE A 156 8.57 -3.56 14.95
CA ILE A 156 8.67 -3.99 13.55
C ILE A 156 9.28 -5.39 13.49
N GLY A 157 8.60 -6.31 12.81
CA GLY A 157 9.00 -7.71 12.69
C GLY A 157 8.74 -8.55 13.94
N GLU A 158 8.05 -8.03 14.96
CA GLU A 158 7.64 -8.84 16.11
C GLU A 158 6.71 -10.00 15.67
N LYS A 159 6.78 -11.13 16.39
CA LYS A 159 5.90 -12.27 16.08
C LYS A 159 4.48 -11.89 16.52
N ASN A 160 3.48 -12.29 15.73
CA ASN A 160 2.08 -12.00 15.97
C ASN A 160 1.80 -10.48 16.12
N SER A 161 2.47 -9.67 15.30
CA SER A 161 2.33 -8.21 15.33
C SER A 161 0.91 -7.75 15.01
N ILE A 162 0.19 -8.50 14.18
CA ILE A 162 -1.19 -8.17 13.80
C ILE A 162 -2.11 -8.40 14.99
N GLU A 163 -2.02 -9.56 15.66
CA GLU A 163 -2.84 -9.92 16.81
C GLU A 163 -2.57 -8.97 17.99
N LYS A 164 -1.31 -8.64 18.25
CA LYS A 164 -0.95 -7.67 19.29
C LYS A 164 -1.50 -6.28 19.00
N ARG A 165 -1.40 -5.82 17.76
CA ARG A 165 -1.97 -4.51 17.36
C ARG A 165 -3.49 -4.51 17.50
N PHE A 166 -4.13 -5.60 17.16
CA PHE A 166 -5.58 -5.77 17.29
C PHE A 166 -6.04 -5.82 18.75
N ALA A 167 -5.23 -6.40 19.65
CA ALA A 167 -5.54 -6.48 21.07
C ALA A 167 -5.43 -5.13 21.82
N ILE A 168 -4.74 -4.14 21.24
CA ILE A 168 -4.57 -2.80 21.82
C ILE A 168 -5.73 -1.86 21.42
N MET A 169 -6.43 -2.18 20.33
CA MET A 169 -7.57 -1.39 19.85
C MET A 169 -8.72 -1.44 20.85
N ASP A 170 -9.39 -0.29 21.01
CA ASP A 170 -10.67 -0.23 21.73
C ASP A 170 -11.76 -1.03 20.98
N GLU A 171 -12.83 -1.42 21.69
CA GLU A 171 -13.95 -2.21 21.19
C GLU A 171 -14.60 -1.56 19.96
N GLY A 172 -14.77 -0.23 19.97
CA GLY A 172 -15.34 0.52 18.85
C GLY A 172 -14.44 0.48 17.61
N GLU A 173 -13.14 0.73 17.78
CA GLU A 173 -12.16 0.65 16.70
C GLU A 173 -12.05 -0.77 16.11
N ARG A 174 -12.10 -1.77 16.99
CA ARG A 174 -12.06 -3.18 16.64
C ARG A 174 -13.27 -3.58 15.80
N HIS A 175 -14.48 -3.16 16.21
CA HIS A 175 -15.72 -3.40 15.47
C HIS A 175 -15.66 -2.81 14.06
N ILE A 176 -15.29 -1.53 13.94
CA ILE A 176 -15.17 -0.85 12.64
C ILE A 176 -14.13 -1.53 11.76
N THR A 177 -12.98 -1.91 12.33
CA THR A 177 -11.89 -2.58 11.62
C THR A 177 -12.35 -3.93 11.07
N LEU A 178 -12.98 -4.78 11.88
CA LEU A 178 -13.49 -6.08 11.44
C LEU A 178 -14.55 -5.96 10.35
N LEU A 179 -15.53 -5.06 10.54
CA LEU A 179 -16.58 -4.82 9.55
C LEU A 179 -15.98 -4.35 8.22
N SER A 180 -15.01 -3.44 8.27
CA SER A 180 -14.33 -2.91 7.10
C SER A 180 -13.50 -4.00 6.39
N LEU A 181 -12.75 -4.81 7.15
CA LEU A 181 -11.99 -5.94 6.58
C LEU A 181 -12.88 -6.97 5.90
N PHE A 182 -14.04 -7.28 6.48
CA PHE A 182 -14.99 -8.21 5.88
C PHE A 182 -15.59 -7.65 4.58
N LYS A 183 -15.94 -6.35 4.55
CA LYS A 183 -16.38 -5.69 3.31
C LYS A 183 -15.28 -5.70 2.25
N ILE A 184 -14.07 -5.30 2.61
CA ILE A 184 -12.90 -5.26 1.70
C ILE A 184 -12.59 -6.65 1.16
N PHE A 185 -12.65 -7.70 1.99
CA PHE A 185 -12.45 -9.08 1.54
C PHE A 185 -13.38 -9.44 0.39
N ASN A 186 -14.69 -9.23 0.55
CA ASN A 186 -15.68 -9.55 -0.49
C ASN A 186 -15.49 -8.69 -1.76
N VAL A 187 -15.23 -7.40 -1.60
CA VAL A 187 -14.96 -6.51 -2.75
C VAL A 187 -13.69 -6.92 -3.50
N ASN A 188 -12.60 -7.26 -2.79
CA ASN A 188 -11.35 -7.69 -3.39
C ASN A 188 -11.50 -8.99 -4.17
N VAL A 189 -12.21 -9.97 -3.61
CA VAL A 189 -12.51 -11.24 -4.31
C VAL A 189 -13.28 -10.96 -5.60
N SER A 190 -14.30 -10.11 -5.56
CA SER A 190 -15.08 -9.71 -6.75
C SER A 190 -14.24 -8.96 -7.79
N LEU A 191 -13.37 -8.04 -7.37
CA LEU A 191 -12.48 -7.31 -8.28
C LEU A 191 -11.43 -8.21 -8.93
N LEU A 192 -10.85 -9.16 -8.18
CA LEU A 192 -9.93 -10.15 -8.73
C LEU A 192 -10.63 -11.04 -9.76
N PHE A 193 -11.85 -11.48 -9.48
CA PHE A 193 -12.65 -12.24 -10.44
C PHE A 193 -12.88 -11.43 -11.73
N LEU A 194 -13.31 -10.17 -11.61
CA LEU A 194 -13.52 -9.28 -12.75
C LEU A 194 -12.23 -9.05 -13.54
N ALA A 195 -11.09 -8.88 -12.86
CA ALA A 195 -9.78 -8.74 -13.50
C ALA A 195 -9.40 -9.99 -14.32
N ILE A 196 -9.63 -11.20 -13.79
CA ILE A 196 -9.39 -12.45 -14.52
C ILE A 196 -10.23 -12.51 -15.79
N VAL A 197 -11.53 -12.17 -15.69
CA VAL A 197 -12.44 -12.16 -16.85
C VAL A 197 -11.98 -11.15 -17.91
N LEU A 198 -11.62 -9.93 -17.50
CA LEU A 198 -11.17 -8.89 -18.44
C LEU A 198 -9.84 -9.24 -19.12
N ILE A 199 -8.84 -9.70 -18.36
CA ILE A 199 -7.54 -10.09 -18.92
C ILE A 199 -7.72 -11.28 -19.87
N GLY A 200 -8.54 -12.27 -19.49
CA GLY A 200 -8.85 -13.42 -20.33
C GLY A 200 -9.52 -13.03 -21.64
N PHE A 201 -10.56 -12.19 -21.55
CA PHE A 201 -11.25 -11.66 -22.73
C PHE A 201 -10.31 -10.87 -23.64
N TYR A 202 -9.50 -9.98 -23.07
CA TYR A 202 -8.51 -9.20 -23.81
C TYR A 202 -7.48 -10.09 -24.52
N SER A 203 -6.98 -11.13 -23.86
CA SER A 203 -6.02 -12.08 -24.44
C SER A 203 -6.61 -12.84 -25.63
N ILE A 204 -7.86 -13.29 -25.53
CA ILE A 204 -8.56 -13.99 -26.61
C ILE A 204 -8.86 -13.05 -27.78
N SER A 205 -9.31 -11.81 -27.50
CA SER A 205 -9.72 -10.88 -28.56
C SER A 205 -8.55 -10.28 -29.33
N THR A 206 -7.41 -10.03 -28.68
CA THR A 206 -6.22 -9.43 -29.29
C THR A 206 -5.19 -10.46 -29.77
N GLY A 207 -5.31 -11.71 -29.32
CA GLY A 207 -4.30 -12.74 -29.58
C GLY A 207 -2.99 -12.56 -28.79
N VAL A 208 -2.88 -11.52 -27.97
CA VAL A 208 -1.71 -11.27 -27.11
C VAL A 208 -1.72 -12.30 -25.97
N ASN A 209 -0.61 -13.02 -25.81
CA ASN A 209 -0.48 -14.03 -24.77
C ASN A 209 -0.35 -13.41 -23.36
N GLN A 210 -1.43 -13.46 -22.58
CA GLN A 210 -1.47 -13.04 -21.17
C GLN A 210 -1.59 -14.22 -20.19
N SER A 211 -1.26 -15.44 -20.63
CA SER A 211 -1.41 -16.67 -19.83
C SER A 211 -0.66 -16.62 -18.49
N PHE A 212 0.56 -16.08 -18.47
CA PHE A 212 1.35 -15.93 -17.25
C PHE A 212 0.69 -14.94 -16.27
N SER A 213 0.22 -13.79 -16.78
CA SER A 213 -0.47 -12.79 -15.97
C SER A 213 -1.75 -13.37 -15.34
N LEU A 214 -2.53 -14.10 -16.14
CA LEU A 214 -3.73 -14.80 -15.68
C LEU A 214 -3.42 -15.82 -14.58
N LEU A 215 -2.36 -16.63 -14.75
CA LEU A 215 -1.98 -17.65 -13.77
C LEU A 215 -1.75 -17.03 -12.39
N ILE A 216 -1.02 -15.91 -12.32
CA ILE A 216 -0.71 -15.27 -11.05
C ILE A 216 -1.95 -14.62 -10.42
N VAL A 217 -2.78 -13.92 -11.21
CA VAL A 217 -4.01 -13.31 -10.66
C VAL A 217 -4.97 -14.40 -10.16
N ILE A 218 -5.09 -15.53 -10.86
CA ILE A 218 -5.84 -16.70 -10.40
C ILE A 218 -5.25 -17.25 -9.10
N ALA A 219 -3.93 -17.39 -8.99
CA ALA A 219 -3.29 -17.86 -7.76
C ALA A 219 -3.59 -16.93 -6.57
N ILE A 220 -3.57 -15.61 -6.78
CA ILE A 220 -3.93 -14.62 -5.75
C ILE A 220 -5.40 -14.73 -5.37
N PHE A 221 -6.30 -14.91 -6.34
CA PHE A 221 -7.73 -15.10 -6.11
C PHE A 221 -8.00 -16.36 -5.27
N VAL A 222 -7.43 -17.50 -5.67
CA VAL A 222 -7.55 -18.78 -4.96
C VAL A 222 -7.01 -18.63 -3.54
N TYR A 223 -5.79 -18.09 -3.37
CA TYR A 223 -5.21 -17.89 -2.05
C TYR A 223 -6.11 -17.02 -1.16
N SER A 224 -6.64 -15.92 -1.70
CA SER A 224 -7.49 -14.99 -0.94
C SER A 224 -8.78 -15.68 -0.49
N LEU A 225 -9.48 -16.34 -1.41
CA LEU A 225 -10.77 -16.98 -1.14
C LEU A 225 -10.62 -18.13 -0.13
N PHE A 226 -9.69 -19.05 -0.38
CA PHE A 226 -9.59 -20.27 0.41
C PHE A 226 -8.94 -20.07 1.77
N ASN A 227 -7.98 -19.15 1.91
CA ASN A 227 -7.35 -18.87 3.20
C ASN A 227 -8.38 -18.38 4.24
N TYR A 228 -9.36 -17.59 3.82
CA TYR A 228 -10.46 -17.16 4.69
C TYR A 228 -11.41 -18.31 5.03
N LEU A 229 -11.90 -19.03 4.01
CA LEU A 229 -12.87 -20.11 4.19
C LEU A 229 -12.31 -21.26 5.03
N PHE A 230 -11.06 -21.66 4.82
CA PHE A 230 -10.43 -22.73 5.62
C PHE A 230 -10.26 -22.34 7.09
N LYS A 231 -9.93 -21.09 7.40
CA LYS A 231 -9.84 -20.63 8.80
C LYS A 231 -11.19 -20.68 9.51
N ILE A 232 -12.25 -20.28 8.82
CA ILE A 232 -13.62 -20.38 9.36
C ILE A 232 -14.02 -21.84 9.58
N GLN A 233 -13.77 -22.68 8.58
CA GLN A 233 -14.09 -24.10 8.69
C GLN A 233 -13.33 -24.76 9.86
N GLN A 234 -12.06 -24.40 10.06
CA GLN A 234 -11.26 -24.90 11.18
C GLN A 234 -11.81 -24.44 12.53
N TYR A 235 -12.29 -23.19 12.63
CA TYR A 235 -12.93 -22.69 13.85
C TYR A 235 -14.16 -23.51 14.23
N TYR A 236 -15.02 -23.85 13.27
CA TYR A 236 -16.24 -24.65 13.54
C TYR A 236 -16.00 -26.15 13.72
N LYS A 237 -14.78 -26.64 13.48
CA LYS A 237 -14.40 -28.04 13.75
C LYS A 237 -13.85 -28.24 15.16
N ASN A 238 -13.47 -27.17 15.84
CA ASN A 238 -13.04 -27.15 17.23
C ASN A 238 -14.21 -26.76 18.14
#